data_AF-A4NWA4-F1
#
_entry.id   AF-A4NWA4-F1
#
_cell.length_a   1.000
_cell.length_b   1.000
_cell.length_c   1.000
_cell.angle_alpha   90.00
_cell.angle_beta   90.00
_cell.angle_gamma   90.00
#
_symmetry.space_group_name_H-M   'P 1'
#
loop_
_entity.id
_entity.type
_entity.pdbx_description
1 polymer ?
#
loop_
_entity_poly.entity_id
_entity_poly.type
_entity_poly.pdbx_seq_one_letter_code
_entity_poly.pdbx_strand_id
1 'polypeptide(L)'
;MLYQILALLIWSSSLIVGKLTYSMMDPVLVVQVRLIIAMIIVMPLFLRRWKKIDKPMRKQLWWLAFFNYTAVFLLQFIGLKYTSASSAVTMIGLEPLLVVFVGHFFFKDKAKWFHWLFGAMAFIGVAILINGGKIMKALITSVYSAVY
;
A
#
# COMPACT_ATOMS: atom_id res chain seq x y z
N MET A 1 -9.51 8.05 15.91
CA MET A 1 -8.44 9.01 15.58
C MET A 1 -7.07 8.52 16.04
N LEU A 2 -6.76 8.40 17.35
CA LEU A 2 -5.41 7.97 17.80
C LEU A 2 -4.96 6.60 17.24
N TYR A 3 -5.83 5.58 17.29
CA TYR A 3 -5.52 4.25 16.74
C TYR A 3 -5.21 4.27 15.23
N GLN A 4 -5.82 5.18 14.47
CA GLN A 4 -5.59 5.29 13.02
C GLN A 4 -4.22 5.90 12.74
N ILE A 5 -3.82 6.91 13.51
CA ILE A 5 -2.49 7.53 13.40
C ILE A 5 -1.40 6.49 13.73
N LEU A 6 -1.58 5.73 14.82
CA LEU A 6 -0.66 4.66 15.20
C LEU A 6 -0.57 3.58 14.10
N ALA A 7 -1.72 3.16 13.55
CA ALA A 7 -1.74 2.20 12.46
C ALA A 7 -0.99 2.72 11.21
N LEU A 8 -1.16 4.00 10.85
CA LEU A 8 -0.47 4.61 9.71
C LEU A 8 1.05 4.68 9.91
N LEU A 9 1.50 5.01 11.13
CA LEU A 9 2.94 5.03 11.46
C LEU A 9 3.55 3.63 11.38
N ILE A 10 2.88 2.63 11.94
CA ILE A 10 3.31 1.22 11.89
C ILE A 10 3.31 0.73 10.43
N TRP A 11 2.30 1.10 9.64
CA TRP A 11 2.20 0.64 8.26
C TRP A 11 3.27 1.29 7.36
N SER A 12 3.50 2.59 7.51
CA SER A 12 4.48 3.33 6.71
C SER A 12 5.92 2.86 6.96
N SER A 13 6.28 2.55 8.21
CA SER A 13 7.61 2.02 8.55
C SER A 13 7.85 0.62 7.96
N SER A 14 6.79 -0.18 7.79
CA SER A 14 6.90 -1.54 7.24
C SER A 14 7.39 -1.59 5.78
N LEU A 15 7.19 -0.53 5.00
CA LEU A 15 7.69 -0.44 3.62
C LEU A 15 9.21 -0.23 3.56
N ILE A 16 9.76 0.51 4.53
CA ILE A 16 11.20 0.75 4.65
C ILE A 16 11.89 -0.55 5.05
N VAL A 17 11.37 -1.21 6.09
CA VAL A 17 11.87 -2.51 6.56
C VAL A 17 11.76 -3.55 5.46
N GLY A 18 10.62 -3.64 4.76
CA GLY A 18 10.43 -4.56 3.64
C GLY A 18 11.52 -4.42 2.58
N LYS A 19 11.88 -3.19 2.20
CA LYS A 19 12.96 -2.94 1.23
C LYS A 19 14.32 -3.44 1.72
N LEU A 20 14.64 -3.22 3.00
CA LEU A 20 15.87 -3.71 3.61
C LEU A 20 15.91 -5.24 3.68
N THR A 21 14.78 -5.88 3.98
CA THR A 21 14.69 -7.34 4.03
C THR A 21 14.83 -7.95 2.63
N TYR A 22 14.46 -7.26 1.55
CA TYR A 22 14.61 -7.78 0.18
C TYR A 22 16.05 -7.88 -0.32
N SER A 23 17.00 -7.16 0.27
CA SER A 23 18.42 -7.42 -0.03
C SER A 23 18.94 -8.70 0.65
N MET A 24 18.18 -9.28 1.58
CA MET A 24 18.61 -10.43 2.39
C MET A 24 17.77 -11.70 2.14
N MET A 25 16.52 -11.56 1.70
CA MET A 25 15.57 -12.66 1.51
C MET A 25 14.68 -12.43 0.28
N ASP A 26 14.20 -13.51 -0.32
CA ASP A 26 13.25 -13.44 -1.44
C ASP A 26 11.97 -12.68 -1.02
N PRO A 27 11.53 -11.67 -1.80
CA PRO A 27 10.36 -10.86 -1.45
C PRO A 27 9.09 -11.67 -1.24
N VAL A 28 8.87 -12.73 -2.03
CA VAL A 28 7.69 -13.58 -1.91
C VAL A 28 7.71 -14.31 -0.57
N LEU A 29 8.89 -14.79 -0.14
CA LEU A 29 9.06 -15.47 1.14
C LEU A 29 8.75 -14.56 2.33
N VAL A 30 9.25 -13.32 2.31
CA VAL A 30 8.98 -12.31 3.36
C VAL A 30 7.47 -12.07 3.51
N VAL A 31 6.75 -11.99 2.38
CA VAL A 31 5.30 -11.76 2.35
C VAL A 31 4.54 -12.97 2.88
N GLN A 32 4.94 -14.18 2.48
CA GLN A 32 4.35 -15.41 2.99
C GLN A 32 4.48 -15.49 4.51
N VAL A 33 5.68 -15.24 5.06
CA VAL A 33 5.90 -15.24 6.51
C VAL A 33 5.01 -14.19 7.19
N ARG A 34 4.93 -12.98 6.64
CA ARG A 34 4.07 -11.90 7.18
C ARG A 34 2.60 -12.31 7.23
N LEU A 35 2.09 -12.92 6.16
CA LEU A 35 0.69 -13.36 6.06
C LEU A 35 0.41 -14.57 6.95
N ILE A 36 1.36 -15.49 7.13
CA ILE A 36 1.24 -16.63 8.04
C ILE A 36 1.17 -16.14 9.50
N ILE A 37 2.06 -15.22 9.90
CA ILE A 37 2.03 -14.63 11.25
C ILE A 37 0.70 -13.92 11.49
N ALA A 38 0.25 -13.09 10.54
CA ALA A 38 -1.04 -12.42 10.63
C ALA A 38 -2.21 -13.41 10.73
N MET A 39 -2.17 -14.51 9.95
CA MET A 39 -3.17 -15.57 10.02
C MET A 39 -3.21 -16.19 11.41
N ILE A 40 -2.08 -16.61 11.97
CA ILE A 40 -2.02 -17.25 13.31
C ILE A 40 -2.59 -16.33 14.38
N ILE A 41 -2.23 -15.03 14.36
CA ILE A 41 -2.69 -14.05 15.34
C ILE A 41 -4.21 -13.84 15.25
N VAL A 42 -4.78 -13.79 14.03
CA VAL A 42 -6.20 -13.47 13.81
C VAL A 42 -7.08 -14.73 13.82
N MET A 43 -6.52 -15.93 13.62
CA MET A 43 -7.19 -17.23 13.60
C MET A 43 -8.17 -17.46 14.76
N PRO A 44 -7.81 -17.25 16.05
CA PRO A 44 -8.74 -17.50 17.15
C PRO A 44 -9.97 -16.57 17.11
N LEU A 45 -9.78 -15.31 16.68
CA LEU A 45 -10.87 -14.37 16.51
C LEU A 45 -11.76 -14.75 15.32
N PHE A 46 -11.13 -15.19 14.21
CA PHE A 46 -11.82 -15.67 13.03
C PHE A 46 -12.73 -16.85 13.38
N LEU A 47 -12.23 -17.89 14.04
CA LEU A 47 -13.02 -19.07 14.41
C LEU A 47 -14.23 -18.71 15.29
N ARG A 48 -14.07 -17.74 16.21
CA ARG A 48 -15.14 -17.27 17.09
C ARG A 48 -16.22 -16.48 16.35
N ARG A 49 -15.85 -15.69 15.33
CA ARG A 49 -16.78 -14.80 14.60
C ARG A 49 -17.35 -15.42 13.33
N TRP A 50 -16.63 -16.34 12.68
CA TRP A 50 -17.03 -16.97 11.41
C TRP A 50 -18.37 -17.70 11.50
N LYS A 51 -18.64 -18.34 12.64
CA LYS A 51 -19.93 -19.03 12.89
C LYS A 51 -21.13 -18.08 12.87
N LYS A 52 -20.93 -16.79 13.13
CA LYS A 52 -21.98 -15.76 13.15
C LYS A 52 -22.23 -15.11 11.78
N ILE A 53 -21.44 -15.46 10.75
CA ILE A 53 -21.57 -14.89 9.40
C ILE A 53 -22.51 -15.74 8.56
N ASP A 54 -23.49 -15.06 7.95
CA ASP A 54 -24.46 -15.66 7.04
C ASP A 54 -23.79 -16.39 5.88
N LYS A 55 -24.25 -17.63 5.61
CA LYS A 55 -23.74 -18.48 4.53
C LYS A 55 -23.63 -17.76 3.17
N PRO A 56 -24.62 -16.98 2.69
CA PRO A 56 -24.50 -16.28 1.41
C PRO A 56 -23.38 -15.23 1.38
N MET A 57 -23.08 -14.58 2.51
CA MET A 57 -22.01 -13.57 2.59
C MET A 57 -20.61 -14.20 2.59
N ARG A 58 -20.46 -15.47 2.98
CA ARG A 58 -19.15 -16.13 3.07
C ARG A 58 -18.41 -16.15 1.73
N LYS A 59 -19.11 -16.37 0.61
CA LYS A 59 -18.50 -16.36 -0.74
C LYS A 59 -17.94 -14.97 -1.07
N GLN A 60 -18.69 -13.91 -0.76
CA GLN A 60 -18.24 -12.53 -0.95
C GLN A 60 -17.04 -12.20 -0.06
N LEU A 61 -17.04 -12.63 1.21
CA LEU A 61 -15.90 -12.45 2.11
C LEU A 61 -14.63 -13.13 1.60
N TRP A 62 -14.72 -14.34 1.04
CA TRP A 62 -13.56 -15.02 0.47
C TRP A 62 -12.97 -14.26 -0.73
N TRP A 63 -13.82 -13.79 -1.65
CA TRP A 63 -13.36 -12.95 -2.76
C TRP A 63 -12.74 -11.65 -2.27
N LEU A 64 -13.38 -10.99 -1.30
CA LEU A 64 -12.87 -9.75 -0.73
C LEU A 64 -11.51 -9.97 -0.06
N ALA A 65 -11.34 -11.05 0.70
CA ALA A 65 -10.07 -11.39 1.34
C ALA A 65 -8.97 -11.66 0.32
N PHE A 66 -9.27 -12.43 -0.72
CA PHE A 66 -8.32 -12.75 -1.79
C PHE A 66 -7.86 -11.49 -2.54
N PHE A 67 -8.79 -10.65 -2.98
CA PHE A 67 -8.44 -9.44 -3.72
C PHE A 67 -7.75 -8.40 -2.84
N ASN A 68 -8.21 -8.20 -1.60
CA ASN A 68 -7.69 -7.15 -0.73
C ASN A 68 -6.31 -7.48 -0.14
N TYR A 69 -6.05 -8.75 0.19
CA TYR A 69 -4.78 -9.16 0.80
C TYR A 69 -3.90 -9.89 -0.20
N THR A 70 -4.31 -11.07 -0.65
CA THR A 70 -3.43 -11.94 -1.44
C THR A 70 -2.99 -11.29 -2.76
N ALA A 71 -3.94 -10.80 -3.56
CA ALA A 71 -3.64 -10.23 -4.87
C ALA A 71 -2.90 -8.88 -4.74
N VAL A 72 -3.40 -7.96 -3.92
CA VAL A 72 -2.78 -6.64 -3.73
C VAL A 72 -1.38 -6.75 -3.17
N PHE A 73 -1.15 -7.51 -2.09
CA PHE A 73 0.21 -7.64 -1.54
C PHE A 73 1.15 -8.30 -2.54
N LEU A 74 0.74 -9.37 -3.22
CA LEU A 74 1.60 -10.03 -4.20
C LEU A 74 2.00 -9.05 -5.32
N LEU A 75 1.02 -8.32 -5.90
CA LEU A 75 1.29 -7.32 -6.94
C LEU A 75 2.13 -6.16 -6.43
N GLN A 76 1.89 -5.68 -5.20
CA GLN A 76 2.66 -4.61 -4.57
C GLN A 76 4.13 -5.01 -4.40
N PHE A 77 4.39 -6.22 -3.93
CA PHE A 77 5.76 -6.69 -3.69
C PHE A 77 6.49 -7.07 -4.98
N ILE A 78 5.78 -7.61 -5.98
CA ILE A 78 6.32 -7.74 -7.33
C ILE A 78 6.65 -6.36 -7.91
N GLY A 79 5.76 -5.38 -7.75
CA GLY A 79 5.98 -4.00 -8.20
C GLY A 79 7.22 -3.37 -7.54
N LEU A 80 7.41 -3.60 -6.24
CA LEU A 80 8.59 -3.17 -5.49
C LEU A 80 9.91 -3.77 -6.01
N LYS A 81 9.88 -4.92 -6.70
CA LYS A 81 11.07 -5.45 -7.38
C LYS A 81 11.48 -4.58 -8.58
N TYR A 82 10.52 -3.93 -9.23
CA TYR A 82 10.75 -3.13 -10.45
C TYR A 82 10.85 -1.63 -10.18
N THR A 83 10.51 -1.17 -8.97
CA THR A 83 10.50 0.25 -8.63
C THR A 83 11.24 0.53 -7.32
N SER A 84 11.64 1.78 -7.10
CA SER A 84 12.24 2.16 -5.83
C SER A 84 11.17 2.30 -4.74
N ALA A 85 11.51 2.03 -3.47
CA ALA A 85 10.57 2.22 -2.36
C ALA A 85 9.97 3.64 -2.32
N SER A 86 10.75 4.68 -2.65
CA SER A 86 10.26 6.05 -2.74
C SER A 86 9.17 6.20 -3.81
N SER A 87 9.38 5.61 -4.99
CA SER A 87 8.39 5.64 -6.08
C SER A 87 7.15 4.81 -5.75
N ALA A 88 7.32 3.63 -5.12
CA ALA A 88 6.21 2.80 -4.66
C ALA A 88 5.35 3.53 -3.61
N VAL A 89 5.97 4.14 -2.58
CA VAL A 89 5.26 4.93 -1.57
C VAL A 89 4.51 6.10 -2.21
N THR A 90 5.10 6.70 -3.25
CA THR A 90 4.46 7.81 -3.97
C THR A 90 3.24 7.33 -4.78
N MET A 91 3.31 6.16 -5.42
CA MET A 91 2.15 5.53 -6.07
C MET A 91 1.06 5.14 -5.06
N ILE A 92 1.44 4.60 -3.90
CA ILE A 92 0.50 4.29 -2.80
C ILE A 92 -0.18 5.57 -2.29
N GLY A 93 0.55 6.70 -2.26
CA GLY A 93 0.00 8.01 -1.93
C GLY A 93 -1.13 8.48 -2.86
N LEU A 94 -1.28 7.89 -4.05
CA LEU A 94 -2.40 8.14 -4.97
C LEU A 94 -3.64 7.31 -4.66
N GLU A 95 -3.54 6.27 -3.82
CA GLU A 95 -4.68 5.40 -3.47
C GLU A 95 -5.91 6.17 -2.96
N PRO A 96 -5.81 7.17 -2.06
CA PRO A 96 -6.99 7.90 -1.57
C PRO A 96 -7.73 8.62 -2.69
N LEU A 97 -6.99 9.13 -3.69
CA LEU A 97 -7.58 9.80 -4.86
C LEU A 97 -8.32 8.80 -5.75
N LEU A 98 -7.71 7.65 -6.01
CA LEU A 98 -8.34 6.56 -6.75
C LEU A 98 -9.58 6.04 -6.04
N VAL A 99 -9.54 5.91 -4.70
CA VAL A 99 -10.68 5.49 -3.88
C VAL A 99 -11.83 6.50 -3.97
N VAL A 100 -11.55 7.80 -3.86
CA VAL A 100 -12.59 8.85 -4.02
C VAL A 100 -13.17 8.82 -5.44
N PHE A 101 -12.32 8.67 -6.45
CA PHE A 101 -12.74 8.62 -7.86
C PHE A 101 -13.64 7.41 -8.13
N VAL A 102 -13.17 6.21 -7.77
CA VAL A 102 -13.93 4.96 -7.95
C VAL A 102 -15.20 4.98 -7.10
N GLY A 103 -15.12 5.43 -5.85
CA GLY A 103 -16.27 5.59 -4.96
C GLY A 103 -17.35 6.48 -5.56
N HIS A 104 -16.95 7.62 -6.14
CA HIS A 104 -17.88 8.55 -6.75
C HIS A 104 -18.58 8.01 -8.00
N PHE A 105 -17.80 7.47 -8.93
CA PHE A 105 -18.32 7.05 -10.23
C PHE A 105 -18.97 5.66 -10.21
N PHE A 106 -18.44 4.70 -9.45
CA PHE A 106 -18.94 3.32 -9.43
C PHE A 106 -19.88 3.03 -8.26
N PHE A 107 -19.60 3.58 -7.08
CA PHE A 107 -20.39 3.30 -5.87
C PHE A 107 -21.44 4.38 -5.58
N LYS A 108 -21.58 5.39 -6.45
CA LYS A 108 -22.49 6.54 -6.30
C LYS A 108 -22.27 7.32 -5.00
N ASP A 109 -21.08 7.23 -4.43
CA ASP A 109 -20.74 7.91 -3.18
C ASP A 109 -20.51 9.39 -3.50
N LYS A 110 -21.39 10.28 -3.01
CA LYS A 110 -21.37 11.70 -3.41
C LYS A 110 -20.18 12.41 -2.77
N ALA A 111 -19.03 12.36 -3.44
CA ALA A 111 -17.83 13.08 -3.06
C ALA A 111 -18.11 14.58 -3.00
N LYS A 112 -17.89 15.19 -1.84
CA LYS A 112 -18.00 16.64 -1.64
C LYS A 112 -16.86 17.35 -2.36
N TRP A 113 -17.04 18.65 -2.64
CA TRP A 113 -16.03 19.46 -3.32
C TRP A 113 -14.64 19.44 -2.65
N PHE A 114 -14.60 19.38 -1.32
CA PHE A 114 -13.35 19.25 -0.55
C PHE A 114 -12.57 17.97 -0.87
N HIS A 115 -13.25 16.84 -1.16
CA HIS A 115 -12.56 15.60 -1.51
C HIS A 115 -11.80 15.74 -2.83
N TRP A 116 -12.35 16.49 -3.78
CA TRP A 116 -11.68 16.83 -5.04
C TRP A 116 -10.52 17.80 -4.83
N LEU A 117 -10.69 18.83 -3.99
CA LEU A 117 -9.63 19.77 -3.66
C LEU A 117 -8.43 19.06 -2.98
N PHE A 118 -8.67 18.31 -1.92
CA PHE A 118 -7.61 17.57 -1.21
C PHE A 118 -7.03 16.45 -2.07
N GLY A 119 -7.83 15.83 -2.94
CA GLY A 119 -7.35 14.92 -3.97
C GLY A 119 -6.35 15.60 -4.91
N ALA A 120 -6.72 16.74 -5.50
CA ALA A 120 -5.83 17.49 -6.38
C ALA A 120 -4.53 17.91 -5.66
N MET A 121 -4.62 18.37 -4.42
CA MET A 121 -3.44 18.69 -3.59
C MET A 121 -2.55 17.47 -3.37
N ALA A 122 -3.13 16.31 -3.04
CA ALA A 122 -2.38 15.06 -2.88
C ALA A 122 -1.70 14.63 -4.18
N PHE A 123 -2.37 14.78 -5.33
CA PHE A 123 -1.80 14.49 -6.65
C PHE A 123 -0.60 15.39 -6.96
N ILE A 124 -0.70 16.69 -6.65
CA ILE A 124 0.42 17.64 -6.80
C ILE A 124 1.58 17.22 -5.89
N GLY A 125 1.31 16.87 -4.64
CA GLY A 125 2.34 16.38 -3.70
C GLY A 125 3.08 15.14 -4.22
N VAL A 126 2.34 14.18 -4.79
CA VAL A 126 2.90 13.00 -5.45
C VAL A 126 3.76 13.39 -6.65
N ALA A 127 3.28 14.29 -7.52
CA ALA A 127 4.04 14.74 -8.69
C ALA A 127 5.38 15.40 -8.31
N ILE A 128 5.38 16.21 -7.24
CA ILE A 128 6.59 16.83 -6.67
C ILE A 128 7.55 15.77 -6.15
N LEU A 129 7.05 14.77 -5.41
CA LEU A 129 7.84 13.66 -4.87
C LEU A 129 8.56 12.86 -5.97
N ILE A 130 7.84 12.55 -7.07
CA ILE A 130 8.43 11.83 -8.22
C ILE A 130 9.55 12.66 -8.85
N ASN A 131 9.32 13.96 -9.03
CA ASN A 131 10.29 14.84 -9.69
C ASN A 131 11.54 15.06 -8.82
N GLY A 132 11.36 15.24 -7.50
CA GLY A 132 12.47 15.33 -6.54
C GLY A 132 13.34 14.08 -6.53
N GLY A 133 12.73 12.89 -6.63
CA GLY A 133 13.47 11.62 -6.73
C GLY A 133 14.35 11.52 -7.98
N LYS A 134 13.89 12.04 -9.13
CA LYS A 134 14.68 12.09 -10.37
C LYS A 134 15.86 13.05 -10.27
N ILE A 135 15.63 14.24 -9.72
CA ILE A 135 16.66 15.28 -9.54
C ILE A 135 17.77 14.77 -8.62
N MET A 136 17.42 14.17 -7.49
CA MET A 136 18.39 13.59 -6.56
C MET A 136 19.25 12.50 -7.22
N LYS A 137 18.63 11.61 -8.01
CA LYS A 137 19.37 10.56 -8.73
C LYS A 137 20.33 11.16 -9.76
N ALA A 138 19.91 12.19 -10.50
CA ALA A 138 20.77 12.88 -11.47
C ALA A 138 21.96 13.59 -10.82
N LEU A 139 21.76 14.24 -9.67
CA LEU A 139 22.84 14.87 -8.90
C LEU A 139 23.87 13.85 -8.41
N ILE A 140 23.43 12.71 -7.87
CA ILE A 140 24.35 11.65 -7.43
C ILE A 140 25.18 11.12 -8.59
N THR A 141 24.56 10.86 -9.76
CA THR A 141 25.28 10.41 -10.95
C THR A 141 26.27 11.45 -11.46
N SER A 142 25.89 12.73 -11.48
CA SER A 142 26.76 13.84 -11.89
C SER A 142 27.98 14.01 -10.97
N VAL A 143 27.82 13.82 -9.65
CA VAL A 143 28.92 13.89 -8.69
C VAL A 143 29.84 12.69 -8.87
N TYR A 144 29.30 11.48 -9.05
CA TYR A 144 30.11 10.29 -9.31
C TYR A 144 30.94 10.41 -10.59
N SER A 145 30.36 10.89 -11.69
CA SER A 145 31.08 11.12 -12.96
C SER A 145 32.06 12.30 -12.94
N ALA A 146 32.00 13.15 -11.91
CA ALA A 146 32.95 14.25 -11.72
C ALA A 146 34.12 13.84 -10.80
N VAL A 147 33.94 12.78 -10.01
CA VAL A 147 34.94 12.25 -9.06
C VAL A 147 35.73 11.08 -9.65
N TYR A 148 35.20 10.40 -10.67
CA TYR A 148 35.85 9.33 -11.43
C TYR A 148 35.85 9.66 -12.92
#